data_AF-A0A8J6XRU1-F1
#
_entry.id   AF-A0A8J6XRU1-F1
#
_cell.length_a   1.000
_cell.length_b   1.000
_cell.length_c   1.000
_cell.angle_alpha   90.00
_cell.angle_beta   90.00
_cell.angle_gamma   90.00
#
_symmetry.space_group_name_H-M   'P 1'
#
loop_
_entity.id
_entity.type
_entity.pdbx_description
1 polymer ?
#
loop_
_entity_poly.entity_id
_entity_poly.type
_entity_poly.pdbx_seq_one_letter_code
_entity_poly.pdbx_strand_id
1 'polypeptide(L)'
;MIAKRKPRHPGGLIKRQYLEPLNMTITNLADILCVSRKTLSEIVNEQASITPNMALRLATAFQTTPELWLNLQQKYDLWCAAHESEVWKEISPIDLQVG
;
A
#
# COMPACT_ATOMS: atom_id res chain seq x y z
N MET A 1 -12.44 3.16 12.36
CA MET A 1 -12.03 2.07 13.28
C MET A 1 -10.86 1.32 12.66
N ILE A 2 -9.76 1.14 13.40
CA ILE A 2 -8.61 0.34 12.97
C ILE A 2 -9.02 -1.14 12.93
N ALA A 3 -8.63 -1.86 11.87
CA ALA A 3 -9.03 -3.25 11.68
C ALA A 3 -8.44 -4.15 12.79
N LYS A 4 -9.24 -5.11 13.28
CA LYS A 4 -8.77 -6.09 14.30
C LYS A 4 -7.70 -7.05 13.76
N ARG A 5 -7.72 -7.34 12.46
CA ARG A 5 -6.75 -8.22 11.79
C ARG A 5 -5.79 -7.38 10.95
N LYS A 6 -4.50 -7.71 11.01
CA LYS A 6 -3.45 -7.11 10.17
C LYS A 6 -3.86 -7.13 8.69
N PRO A 7 -4.05 -5.97 8.04
CA PRO A 7 -4.24 -5.88 6.62
C PRO A 7 -3.02 -6.46 5.89
N ARG A 8 -3.24 -7.04 4.72
CA ARG A 8 -2.13 -7.51 3.90
C ARG A 8 -1.41 -6.30 3.30
N HIS A 9 -0.08 -6.30 3.33
CA HIS A 9 0.68 -5.29 2.62
C HIS A 9 0.35 -5.36 1.12
N PRO A 10 0.09 -4.23 0.45
CA PRO A 10 -0.32 -4.25 -0.95
C PRO A 10 0.76 -4.80 -1.89
N GLY A 11 2.03 -4.69 -1.51
CA GLY A 11 3.15 -5.33 -2.23
C GLY A 11 3.00 -6.84 -2.40
N GLY A 12 2.60 -7.56 -1.35
CA GLY A 12 2.34 -9.00 -1.45
C GLY A 12 1.11 -9.32 -2.32
N LEU A 13 0.17 -8.38 -2.47
CA LEU A 13 -0.94 -8.52 -3.41
C LEU A 13 -0.45 -8.48 -4.85
N ILE A 14 0.50 -7.59 -5.20
CA ILE A 14 1.10 -7.52 -6.54
C ILE A 14 1.68 -8.89 -6.93
N LYS A 15 2.43 -9.51 -6.02
CA LYS A 15 3.02 -10.83 -6.24
C LYS A 15 1.96 -11.90 -6.55
N ARG A 16 0.98 -12.05 -5.64
CA ARG A 16 0.02 -13.16 -5.68
C ARG A 16 -1.07 -13.01 -6.74
N GLN A 17 -1.45 -11.77 -7.08
CA GLN A 17 -2.56 -11.51 -8.02
C GLN A 17 -2.10 -11.21 -9.44
N TYR A 18 -0.85 -10.76 -9.62
CA TYR A 18 -0.36 -10.35 -10.94
C TYR A 18 0.91 -11.10 -11.34
N LEU A 19 1.97 -11.10 -10.54
CA LEU A 19 3.23 -11.75 -10.95
C LEU A 19 3.10 -13.27 -11.10
N GLU A 20 2.57 -13.95 -10.07
CA GLU A 20 2.43 -15.41 -10.07
C GLU A 20 1.42 -15.90 -11.14
N PRO A 21 0.20 -15.33 -11.26
CA PRO A 21 -0.78 -15.81 -12.25
C PRO A 21 -0.41 -15.50 -13.70
N LEU A 22 0.32 -14.41 -13.95
CA LEU A 22 0.77 -14.02 -15.29
C LEU A 22 2.15 -14.59 -15.65
N ASN A 23 2.77 -15.38 -14.76
CA ASN A 23 4.15 -15.86 -14.87
C ASN A 23 5.14 -14.71 -15.23
N MET A 24 4.91 -13.54 -14.64
CA MET A 24 5.65 -12.31 -14.92
C MET A 24 6.77 -12.12 -13.91
N THR A 25 7.97 -11.75 -14.37
CA THR A 25 9.08 -11.46 -13.46
C THR A 25 8.96 -10.04 -12.88
N ILE A 26 9.59 -9.81 -11.71
CA ILE A 26 9.73 -8.46 -11.15
C ILE A 26 10.43 -7.53 -12.15
N THR A 27 11.39 -8.03 -12.92
CA THR A 27 12.08 -7.22 -13.93
C THR A 27 11.10 -6.74 -15.01
N ASN A 28 10.28 -7.64 -15.56
CA ASN A 28 9.32 -7.26 -16.60
C ASN A 28 8.30 -6.24 -16.10
N LEU A 29 7.76 -6.42 -14.89
CA LEU A 29 6.82 -5.45 -14.34
C LEU A 29 7.50 -4.11 -14.01
N ALA A 30 8.76 -4.12 -13.56
CA ALA A 30 9.51 -2.88 -13.30
C ALA A 30 9.70 -2.05 -14.58
N ASP A 31 9.99 -2.72 -15.71
CA ASP A 31 10.11 -2.08 -17.02
C ASP A 31 8.78 -1.46 -17.46
N ILE A 32 7.67 -2.21 -17.34
CA ILE A 32 6.30 -1.73 -17.66
C ILE A 32 5.93 -0.52 -16.81
N LEU A 33 6.25 -0.56 -15.51
CA LEU A 33 5.98 0.54 -14.58
C LEU A 33 6.99 1.69 -14.73
N CYS A 34 8.02 1.55 -15.55
CA CYS A 34 9.13 2.50 -15.72
C CYS A 34 9.77 2.90 -14.38
N VAL A 35 10.14 1.91 -13.56
CA VAL A 35 10.84 2.06 -12.28
C VAL A 35 12.02 1.11 -12.21
N SER A 36 12.93 1.33 -11.25
CA SER A 36 14.02 0.37 -11.05
C SER A 36 13.48 -0.98 -10.54
N ARG A 37 14.11 -2.07 -10.98
CA ARG A 37 13.83 -3.42 -10.43
C ARG A 37 13.95 -3.45 -8.90
N LYS A 38 14.91 -2.71 -8.33
CA LYS A 38 15.12 -2.61 -6.88
C LYS A 38 13.88 -2.03 -6.19
N THR A 39 13.38 -0.90 -6.67
CA THR A 39 12.18 -0.24 -6.14
C THR A 39 10.99 -1.18 -6.15
N LEU A 40 10.72 -1.85 -7.27
CA LEU A 40 9.59 -2.78 -7.33
C LEU A 40 9.80 -4.01 -6.44
N SER A 41 11.03 -4.52 -6.34
CA SER A 41 11.39 -5.64 -5.47
C SER A 41 11.16 -5.32 -3.99
N GLU A 42 11.52 -4.12 -3.53
CA GLU A 42 11.28 -3.68 -2.15
C GLU A 42 9.78 -3.63 -1.86
N ILE A 43 8.97 -3.10 -2.78
CA ILE A 43 7.50 -3.08 -2.64
C ILE A 43 6.95 -4.51 -2.60
N VAL A 44 7.28 -5.35 -3.57
CA VAL A 44 6.80 -6.74 -3.70
C VAL A 44 7.15 -7.59 -2.48
N ASN A 45 8.30 -7.35 -1.87
CA ASN A 45 8.75 -8.02 -0.64
C ASN A 45 8.27 -7.35 0.65
N GLU A 46 7.32 -6.42 0.56
CA GLU A 46 6.69 -5.75 1.71
C GLU A 46 7.66 -4.90 2.54
N GLN A 47 8.74 -4.41 1.92
CA GLN A 47 9.78 -3.56 2.52
C GLN A 47 9.64 -2.07 2.17
N ALA A 48 8.84 -1.74 1.15
CA ALA A 48 8.56 -0.36 0.77
C ALA A 48 7.06 -0.16 0.50
N SER A 49 6.56 1.03 0.87
CA SER A 49 5.17 1.42 0.67
C SER A 49 4.87 1.79 -0.77
N ILE A 50 3.60 1.65 -1.16
CA ILE A 50 3.08 2.20 -2.41
C ILE A 50 2.86 3.71 -2.25
N THR A 51 3.66 4.50 -2.96
CA THR A 51 3.49 5.96 -3.04
C THR A 51 2.38 6.35 -4.03
N PRO A 52 1.87 7.59 -4.01
CA PRO A 52 0.89 8.06 -5.01
C PRO A 52 1.37 7.92 -6.47
N ASN A 53 2.66 8.19 -6.73
CA ASN A 53 3.24 7.99 -8.06
C ASN A 53 3.24 6.52 -8.48
N MET A 54 3.55 5.60 -7.56
CA MET A 54 3.47 4.17 -7.82
C MET A 54 2.02 3.71 -8.01
N ALA A 55 1.07 4.23 -7.23
CA ALA A 55 -0.35 3.92 -7.37
C ALA A 55 -0.89 4.29 -8.76
N LEU A 56 -0.50 5.46 -9.30
CA LEU A 56 -0.83 5.86 -10.68
C LEU A 56 -0.26 4.86 -11.70
N ARG A 57 1.00 4.43 -11.54
CA ARG A 57 1.63 3.46 -12.45
C ARG A 57 0.94 2.10 -12.42
N LEU A 58 0.64 1.59 -11.22
CA LEU A 58 -0.05 0.32 -11.03
C LEU A 58 -1.48 0.36 -11.55
N ALA A 59 -2.19 1.48 -11.34
CA ALA A 59 -3.52 1.70 -11.89
C ALA A 59 -3.54 1.59 -13.41
N THR A 60 -2.62 2.29 -14.07
CA THR A 60 -2.46 2.23 -15.53
C THR A 60 -2.08 0.84 -16.01
N ALA A 61 -1.10 0.18 -15.38
CA ALA A 61 -0.61 -1.13 -15.81
C ALA A 61 -1.65 -2.25 -15.66
N PHE A 62 -2.48 -2.18 -14.61
CA PHE A 62 -3.44 -3.23 -14.29
C PHE A 62 -4.90 -2.87 -14.56
N GLN A 63 -5.16 -1.73 -15.21
CA GLN A 63 -6.51 -1.23 -15.49
C GLN A 63 -7.38 -1.17 -14.22
N THR A 64 -6.79 -0.61 -13.16
CA THR A 64 -7.44 -0.38 -11.86
C THR A 64 -7.44 1.12 -11.54
N THR A 65 -7.80 1.50 -10.31
CA THR A 65 -7.79 2.91 -9.87
C THR A 65 -6.61 3.19 -8.92
N PRO A 66 -6.02 4.39 -8.94
CA PRO A 66 -4.97 4.76 -7.98
C PRO A 66 -5.45 4.67 -6.51
N GLU A 67 -6.72 5.02 -6.27
CA GLU A 67 -7.37 4.95 -4.96
C GLU A 67 -7.41 3.53 -4.41
N LEU A 68 -7.56 2.51 -5.26
CA LEU A 68 -7.50 1.12 -4.82
C LEU A 68 -6.17 0.84 -4.09
N TRP A 69 -5.06 1.20 -4.72
CA TRP A 69 -3.73 0.96 -4.20
C TRP A 69 -3.43 1.79 -2.95
N LEU A 70 -3.80 3.07 -2.97
CA LEU A 70 -3.62 3.97 -1.83
C LEU A 70 -4.47 3.54 -0.63
N ASN A 71 -5.70 3.09 -0.85
CA ASN A 71 -6.56 2.60 0.23
C ASN A 71 -6.01 1.32 0.87
N LEU A 72 -5.38 0.43 0.09
CA LEU A 72 -4.71 -0.75 0.64
C LEU A 72 -3.50 -0.35 1.50
N GLN A 73 -2.67 0.58 1.00
CA GLN A 73 -1.52 1.08 1.74
C GLN A 73 -1.94 1.79 3.02
N GLN A 74 -2.92 2.70 2.95
CA GLN A 74 -3.42 3.45 4.10
C GLN A 74 -3.97 2.51 5.19
N LYS A 75 -4.72 1.46 4.81
CA LYS A 75 -5.20 0.46 5.77
C LYS A 75 -4.03 -0.24 6.47
N TYR A 76 -3.01 -0.64 5.72
CA TYR A 76 -1.81 -1.27 6.28
C TYR A 76 -1.07 -0.33 7.23
N ASP A 77 -0.79 0.90 6.79
CA ASP A 77 -0.03 1.89 7.55
C ASP A 77 -0.74 2.29 8.85
N LEU A 78 -2.05 2.55 8.79
CA LEU A 78 -2.84 2.84 9.99
C LEU A 78 -2.86 1.68 10.97
N TRP A 79 -2.89 0.44 10.47
CA TRP A 79 -2.80 -0.73 11.34
C TRP A 79 -1.42 -0.81 11.99
N CYS A 80 -0.33 -0.68 11.25
CA CYS A 80 1.02 -0.71 11.80
C CYS A 80 1.23 0.39 12.84
N ALA A 81 0.91 1.64 12.50
CA ALA A 81 1.05 2.79 13.40
C ALA A 81 0.26 2.58 14.71
N ALA A 82 -0.95 2.02 14.64
CA ALA A 82 -1.78 1.74 15.80
C ALA A 82 -1.24 0.62 16.72
N HIS A 83 -0.35 -0.24 16.21
CA HIS A 83 0.26 -1.33 16.96
C HIS A 83 1.72 -1.02 17.36
N GLU A 84 2.33 0.01 16.78
CA GLU A 84 3.63 0.54 17.19
C GLU A 84 3.53 1.48 18.39
N SER A 85 2.42 2.22 18.51
CA SER A 85 2.19 3.15 19.60
C SER A 85 0.72 3.18 20.01
N GLU A 86 0.47 3.33 21.31
CA GLU A 86 -0.86 3.53 21.88
C GLU A 86 -1.15 4.98 22.28
N VAL A 87 -0.19 5.90 22.13
CA VAL A 87 -0.30 7.32 22.55
C VAL A 87 -1.54 8.00 21.94
N TRP A 88 -1.92 7.61 20.72
CA TRP A 88 -3.11 8.14 20.04
C TRP A 88 -4.42 7.86 20.80
N LYS A 89 -4.46 6.88 21.72
CA LYS A 89 -5.62 6.56 22.56
C LYS A 89 -5.82 7.55 23.71
N GLU A 90 -4.79 8.30 24.08
CA GLU A 90 -4.83 9.29 25.16
C GLU A 90 -5.28 10.68 24.67
N ILE A 91 -5.34 10.88 23.36
CA ILE A 91 -5.72 12.14 22.75
C ILE A 91 -7.23 12.35 22.92
N SER A 92 -7.59 13.44 23.60
CA SER A 92 -8.98 13.85 23.76
C SER A 92 -9.48 14.58 22.50
N PRO A 93 -10.73 14.34 22.05
CA PRO A 93 -11.32 15.09 20.96
C PRO A 93 -11.38 16.59 21.28
N ILE A 94 -11.11 17.43 20.26
CA ILE A 94 -11.31 18.88 20.37
C ILE A 94 -12.82 19.14 20.27
N ASP A 95 -13.40 19.81 21.28
CA ASP A 95 -14.75 20.33 21.21
C ASP A 95 -14.76 21.54 20.27
N LEU A 96 -15.10 21.30 19.01
CA LEU A 96 -15.29 22.35 18.01
C LEU A 96 -16.70 22.92 18.18
N GLN A 97 -16.89 23.72 19.23
CA GLN A 97 -18.05 24.63 19.30
C GLN A 97 -17.88 25.69 18.21
N VAL A 98 -18.33 25.35 17.01
CA VAL A 98 -18.48 26.31 15.91
C VAL A 98 -19.72 27.13 16.25
N GLY A 99 -19.51 28.38 16.66
CA GLY A 99 -20.58 29.38 16.83
C GLY A 99 -21.18 29.80 15.49
#